data_AF-A0A9W8GWZ8-F1
#
_entry.id   AF-A0A9W8GWZ8-F1
#
_cell.length_a   1.000
_cell.length_b   1.000
_cell.length_c   1.000
_cell.angle_alpha   90.00
_cell.angle_beta   90.00
_cell.angle_gamma   90.00
#
_symmetry.space_group_name_H-M   'P 1'
#
loop_
_entity.id
_entity.type
_entity.pdbx_description
1 polymer ?
#
loop_
_entity_poly.entity_id
_entity_poly.type
_entity_poly.pdbx_seq_one_letter_code
_entity_poly.pdbx_strand_id
1 'polypeptide(L)'
;MFCKYILYNSDTTTTPKRQAYVYPKPQWVVQKNDIVYVMDVSLRNLYHGKKTTVVTRDISVEVDLVKGMADGQRVTYAGKGLNLPGHAPGDLIVIINRVDYPFYKQLSAGNLQCEVEVDHKMAQGGGDICIRHPSGNIINLELLPGEIPSPGYQKVLSKMGQISSDKTQTGDLYVKFTIYFPHANVTI
;
A
#
# COMPACT_ATOMS: atom_id res chain seq x y z
N MET A 1 -3.84 6.91 -29.15
CA MET A 1 -2.60 6.65 -28.39
C MET A 1 -2.97 5.64 -27.32
N PHE A 2 -2.75 4.35 -27.58
CA PHE A 2 -3.17 3.27 -26.67
C PHE A 2 -1.98 2.89 -25.79
N CYS A 3 -2.10 3.14 -24.48
CA CYS A 3 -1.09 2.75 -23.51
C CYS A 3 -0.96 1.22 -23.48
N LYS A 4 0.25 0.70 -23.73
CA LYS A 4 0.47 -0.74 -23.92
C LYS A 4 0.61 -1.55 -22.63
N TYR A 5 0.90 -0.91 -21.49
CA TYR A 5 1.24 -1.63 -20.26
C TYR A 5 0.54 -1.00 -19.06
N ILE A 6 -0.65 -1.50 -18.71
CA ILE A 6 -1.15 -1.30 -17.35
C ILE A 6 -0.39 -2.32 -16.49
N LEU A 7 0.63 -1.86 -15.77
CA LEU A 7 1.36 -2.70 -14.84
C LEU A 7 0.51 -2.90 -13.59
N TYR A 8 -0.47 -3.79 -13.71
CA TYR A 8 -0.77 -4.71 -12.63
C TYR A 8 0.32 -5.75 -12.69
N ASN A 9 0.95 -6.08 -11.57
CA ASN A 9 1.78 -7.26 -11.52
C ASN A 9 0.87 -8.47 -11.85
N SER A 10 0.92 -8.89 -13.11
CA SER A 10 0.20 -10.02 -13.69
C SER A 10 1.19 -10.77 -14.55
N ASP A 11 2.26 -11.25 -13.93
CA ASP A 11 2.98 -12.34 -14.56
C ASP A 11 2.08 -13.57 -14.55
N THR A 12 1.53 -13.80 -15.74
CA THR A 12 0.98 -15.02 -16.34
C THR A 12 -0.39 -14.77 -16.97
N THR A 13 -0.57 -15.35 -18.15
CA THR A 13 -1.80 -15.56 -18.92
C THR A 13 -2.82 -16.43 -18.18
N THR A 14 -3.10 -16.09 -16.92
CA THR A 14 -4.26 -16.57 -16.19
C THR A 14 -4.99 -15.33 -15.72
N THR A 15 -6.29 -15.26 -16.00
CA THR A 15 -7.23 -14.40 -15.28
C THR A 15 -6.76 -14.34 -13.83
N PRO A 16 -6.53 -13.15 -13.23
CA PRO A 16 -6.09 -13.09 -11.84
C PRO A 16 -7.15 -13.85 -11.06
N LYS A 17 -6.83 -15.07 -10.64
CA LYS A 17 -7.63 -15.78 -9.66
C LYS A 17 -7.69 -14.76 -8.55
N ARG A 18 -8.90 -14.38 -8.14
CA ARG A 18 -9.14 -13.71 -6.88
C ARG A 18 -8.51 -14.58 -5.80
N GLN A 19 -7.21 -14.47 -5.59
CA GLN A 19 -6.56 -14.98 -4.42
C GLN A 19 -7.02 -13.99 -3.37
N ALA A 20 -8.08 -14.38 -2.66
CA ALA A 20 -8.51 -13.66 -1.49
C ALA A 20 -7.26 -13.56 -0.62
N TYR A 21 -6.69 -12.36 -0.51
CA TYR A 21 -5.76 -12.08 0.58
C TYR A 21 -6.57 -12.34 1.85
N VAL A 22 -6.34 -13.50 2.46
CA VAL A 22 -6.90 -13.85 3.75
C VAL A 22 -6.12 -12.99 4.72
N TYR A 23 -6.65 -11.79 5.00
CA TYR A 23 -6.11 -10.94 6.04
C TYR A 23 -6.06 -11.77 7.33
N PRO A 24 -4.94 -11.75 8.07
CA PRO A 24 -4.89 -12.27 9.43
C PRO A 24 -6.16 -11.84 10.16
N LYS A 25 -6.81 -12.78 10.85
CA LYS A 25 -7.91 -12.38 11.72
C LYS A 25 -7.35 -11.35 12.71
N PRO A 26 -8.04 -10.22 12.92
CA PRO A 26 -7.57 -9.19 13.83
C PRO A 26 -7.31 -9.82 15.20
N GLN A 27 -6.09 -9.64 15.70
CA GLN A 27 -5.67 -10.19 16.98
C GLN A 27 -5.95 -9.16 18.06
N TRP A 28 -6.61 -9.61 19.14
CA TRP A 28 -6.81 -8.80 20.32
C TRP A 28 -6.21 -9.47 21.56
N VAL A 29 -5.66 -8.65 22.44
CA VAL A 29 -5.07 -9.05 23.72
C VAL A 29 -5.69 -8.18 24.80
N VAL A 30 -6.14 -8.81 25.89
CA VAL A 30 -6.67 -8.10 27.05
C VAL A 30 -5.54 -7.82 28.03
N GLN A 31 -5.41 -6.57 28.45
CA GLN A 31 -4.49 -6.13 29.49
C GLN A 31 -5.30 -5.53 30.65
N LYS A 32 -5.59 -6.33 31.68
CA LYS A 32 -6.53 -5.98 32.77
C LYS A 32 -7.95 -5.71 32.23
N ASN A 33 -8.34 -4.43 32.10
CA ASN A 33 -9.62 -4.01 31.54
C ASN A 33 -9.45 -3.44 30.11
N ASP A 34 -8.22 -3.24 29.64
CA ASP A 34 -7.95 -2.65 28.33
C ASP A 34 -7.94 -3.73 27.25
N ILE A 35 -8.47 -3.39 26.08
CA ILE A 35 -8.46 -4.24 24.89
C ILE A 35 -7.44 -3.65 23.92
N VAL A 36 -6.37 -4.39 23.64
CA VAL A 36 -5.44 -4.06 22.56
C VAL A 36 -5.92 -4.77 21.31
N TYR A 37 -6.23 -4.03 20.25
CA TYR A 37 -6.72 -4.56 18.98
C TYR A 37 -5.73 -4.20 17.86
N VAL A 38 -5.12 -5.20 17.25
CA VAL A 38 -4.25 -4.99 16.08
C VAL A 38 -5.11 -5.08 14.82
N MET A 39 -5.18 -3.99 14.06
CA MET A 39 -5.94 -3.92 12.82
C MET A 39 -5.03 -3.87 11.61
N ASP A 40 -5.29 -4.77 10.66
CA ASP A 40 -4.59 -4.80 9.40
C ASP A 40 -5.23 -3.79 8.42
N VAL A 41 -4.42 -2.84 7.96
CA VAL A 41 -4.87 -1.78 7.07
C VAL A 41 -4.02 -1.77 5.80
N SER A 42 -4.68 -1.81 4.64
CA SER A 42 -4.00 -1.68 3.35
C SER A 42 -3.68 -0.22 3.03
N LEU A 43 -2.61 0.01 2.27
CA LEU A 43 -2.22 1.34 1.78
C LEU A 43 -3.38 2.05 1.06
N ARG A 44 -4.20 1.32 0.30
CA ARG A 44 -5.38 1.86 -0.38
C ARG A 44 -6.42 2.40 0.60
N ASN A 45 -6.72 1.68 1.68
CA ASN A 45 -7.69 2.12 2.69
C ASN A 45 -7.21 3.39 3.39
N LEU A 46 -5.91 3.49 3.67
CA LEU A 46 -5.29 4.70 4.20
C LEU A 46 -5.36 5.86 3.21
N TYR A 47 -5.16 5.61 1.91
CA TYR A 47 -5.19 6.66 0.90
C TYR A 47 -6.58 7.30 0.74
N HIS A 48 -7.64 6.49 0.84
CA HIS A 48 -9.02 6.96 0.73
C HIS A 48 -9.59 7.51 2.03
N GLY A 49 -8.98 7.24 3.19
CA GLY A 49 -9.49 7.68 4.48
C GLY A 49 -10.79 6.98 4.85
N LYS A 50 -10.75 5.63 4.87
CA LYS A 50 -11.93 4.80 5.10
C LYS A 50 -12.27 4.69 6.59
N LYS A 51 -13.57 4.74 6.94
CA LYS A 51 -14.03 4.37 8.28
C LYS A 51 -14.17 2.85 8.38
N THR A 52 -13.66 2.27 9.46
CA THR A 52 -13.76 0.83 9.72
C THR A 52 -14.32 0.63 11.11
N THR A 53 -15.30 -0.27 11.24
CA THR A 53 -15.85 -0.65 12.55
C THR A 53 -15.01 -1.76 13.15
N VAL A 54 -14.47 -1.52 14.34
CA VAL A 54 -13.88 -2.56 15.18
C VAL A 54 -14.97 -3.08 16.10
N VAL A 55 -15.29 -4.36 15.93
CA VAL A 55 -16.24 -5.06 16.80
C VAL A 55 -15.44 -5.80 17.87
N THR A 56 -15.61 -5.42 19.13
CA THR A 56 -15.12 -6.17 20.28
C THR A 56 -16.23 -7.06 20.83
N ARG A 57 -16.00 -7.70 21.99
CA ARG A 57 -16.99 -8.57 22.62
C ARG A 57 -18.27 -7.83 23.03
N ASP A 58 -18.12 -6.62 23.57
CA ASP A 58 -19.21 -5.92 24.24
C ASP A 58 -19.68 -4.68 23.46
N ILE A 59 -18.84 -4.15 22.56
CA ILE A 59 -19.12 -2.90 21.84
C ILE A 59 -18.61 -2.92 20.39
N SER A 60 -19.21 -2.07 19.56
CA SER A 60 -18.69 -1.73 18.23
C SER A 60 -18.19 -0.28 18.25
N VAL A 61 -16.95 -0.07 17.85
CA VAL A 61 -16.32 1.26 17.81
C VAL A 61 -15.98 1.60 16.36
N GLU A 62 -16.43 2.77 15.91
CA GLU A 62 -16.04 3.29 14.61
C GLU A 62 -14.64 3.90 14.71
N VAL A 63 -13.72 3.36 13.91
CA VAL A 63 -12.33 3.82 13.83
C VAL A 63 -12.15 4.58 12.52
N ASP A 64 -11.79 5.84 12.64
CA ASP A 64 -11.45 6.69 11.49
C ASP A 64 -10.01 6.39 11.05
N LEU A 65 -9.84 5.73 9.89
CA LEU A 65 -8.51 5.57 9.30
C LEU A 65 -8.15 6.88 8.59
N VAL A 66 -7.23 7.63 9.19
CA VAL A 66 -6.77 8.90 8.64
C VAL A 66 -5.67 8.66 7.61
N LYS A 67 -5.67 9.47 6.55
CA LYS A 67 -4.60 9.46 5.54
C LYS A 67 -3.26 9.73 6.22
N GLY A 68 -2.25 8.94 5.90
CA GLY A 68 -0.91 9.11 6.46
C GLY A 68 -0.69 8.49 7.84
N MET A 69 -1.65 7.73 8.40
CA MET A 69 -1.42 6.98 9.63
C MET A 69 -0.22 6.05 9.50
N ALA A 70 0.74 6.13 10.43
CA ALA A 70 1.96 5.34 10.39
C ALA A 70 1.70 3.87 10.79
N ASP A 71 2.59 2.98 10.33
CA ASP A 71 2.61 1.61 10.85
C ASP A 71 2.96 1.62 12.35
N GLY A 72 2.31 0.75 13.13
CA GLY A 72 2.43 0.71 14.59
C GLY A 72 1.76 1.87 15.32
N GLN A 73 1.10 2.81 14.63
CA GLN A 73 0.41 3.92 15.27
C GLN A 73 -0.68 3.42 16.21
N ARG A 74 -0.71 3.98 17.44
CA ARG A 74 -1.66 3.64 18.49
C ARG A 74 -2.75 4.70 18.57
N VAL A 75 -4.00 4.27 18.54
CA VAL A 75 -5.18 5.12 18.73
C VAL A 75 -5.96 4.60 19.92
N THR A 76 -6.11 5.42 20.96
CA THR A 76 -6.79 5.04 22.20
C THR A 76 -8.20 5.61 22.22
N TYR A 77 -9.17 4.75 22.51
CA TYR A 77 -10.57 5.10 22.72
C TYR A 77 -10.92 4.85 24.19
N ALA A 78 -11.02 5.95 24.94
CA ALA A 78 -11.21 5.90 26.39
C ALA A 78 -12.57 5.28 26.78
N GLY A 79 -12.57 4.39 27.77
CA GLY A 79 -13.79 3.73 28.28
C GLY A 79 -14.46 2.79 27.28
N LYS A 80 -13.75 2.40 26.21
CA LYS A 80 -14.22 1.48 25.15
C LYS A 80 -13.59 0.08 25.24
N GLY A 81 -12.89 -0.23 26.32
CA GLY A 81 -12.35 -1.54 26.64
C GLY A 81 -13.41 -2.47 27.25
N LEU A 82 -12.97 -3.37 28.14
CA LEU A 82 -13.88 -4.27 28.86
C LEU A 82 -14.68 -3.49 29.91
N ASN A 83 -15.98 -3.79 29.98
CA ASN A 83 -16.86 -3.28 31.02
C ASN A 83 -17.19 -4.40 32.01
N LEU A 84 -16.50 -4.41 33.16
CA LEU A 84 -16.69 -5.39 34.21
C LEU A 84 -17.61 -4.83 35.31
N PRO A 85 -18.58 -5.61 35.83
CA PRO A 85 -19.43 -5.17 36.93
C PRO A 85 -18.61 -4.71 38.13
N GLY A 86 -18.86 -3.51 38.63
CA GLY A 86 -18.17 -2.95 39.79
C GLY A 86 -16.80 -2.31 39.51
N HIS A 87 -16.38 -2.23 38.24
CA HIS A 87 -15.12 -1.59 37.84
C HIS A 87 -15.37 -0.46 36.82
N ALA A 88 -14.43 0.48 36.73
CA ALA A 88 -14.42 1.43 35.62
C ALA A 88 -14.16 0.70 34.30
N PRO A 89 -14.83 1.10 33.19
CA PRO A 89 -14.55 0.58 31.86
C PRO A 89 -13.08 0.82 31.50
N GLY A 90 -12.40 -0.18 30.94
CA GLY A 90 -11.04 0.01 30.41
C GLY A 90 -11.04 0.73 29.06
N ASP A 91 -9.88 0.80 28.42
CA ASP A 91 -9.68 1.49 27.15
C ASP A 91 -9.53 0.51 25.98
N LEU A 92 -9.96 0.94 24.79
CA LEU A 92 -9.65 0.24 23.54
C LEU A 92 -8.42 0.90 22.89
N ILE A 93 -7.35 0.14 22.76
CA ILE A 93 -6.12 0.56 22.10
C ILE A 93 -6.05 -0.11 20.74
N VAL A 94 -6.30 0.65 19.68
CA VAL A 94 -6.17 0.18 18.31
C VAL A 94 -4.75 0.42 17.82
N ILE A 95 -4.08 -0.63 17.39
CA ILE A 95 -2.75 -0.57 16.78
C ILE A 95 -2.92 -0.79 15.28
N ILE A 96 -2.50 0.18 14.48
CA ILE A 96 -2.49 0.07 13.02
C ILE A 96 -1.32 -0.82 12.62
N ASN A 97 -1.62 -1.96 12.00
CA ASN A 97 -0.65 -2.81 11.32
C ASN A 97 -0.84 -2.62 9.81
N ARG A 98 0.12 -1.98 9.16
CA ARG A 98 0.03 -1.72 7.73
C ARG A 98 0.45 -2.98 6.98
N VAL A 99 -0.48 -3.52 6.20
CA VAL A 99 -0.18 -4.63 5.30
C VAL A 99 0.30 -4.05 3.98
N ASP A 100 1.54 -4.37 3.62
CA ASP A 100 2.12 -3.95 2.35
C ASP A 100 1.29 -4.47 1.18
N TYR A 101 1.06 -3.59 0.21
CA TYR A 101 0.50 -4.00 -1.06
C TYR A 101 1.64 -4.54 -1.92
N PRO A 102 1.54 -5.71 -2.56
CA PRO A 102 2.70 -6.36 -3.20
C PRO A 102 3.40 -5.50 -4.27
N PHE A 103 2.71 -4.51 -4.84
CA PHE A 103 3.28 -3.60 -5.84
C PHE A 103 3.87 -2.30 -5.27
N TYR A 104 3.47 -1.87 -4.06
CA TYR A 104 3.92 -0.62 -3.48
C TYR A 104 4.59 -0.86 -2.14
N LYS A 105 5.87 -0.53 -2.06
CA LYS A 105 6.62 -0.47 -0.82
C LYS A 105 6.61 0.94 -0.27
N GLN A 106 6.36 1.09 1.02
CA GLN A 106 6.53 2.38 1.68
C GLN A 106 8.01 2.64 1.99
N LEU A 107 8.46 3.86 1.70
CA LEU A 107 9.75 4.40 2.11
C LEU A 107 9.54 5.46 3.22
N SER A 108 10.63 6.04 3.71
CA SER A 108 10.57 7.10 4.71
C SER A 108 9.88 8.38 4.19
N ALA A 109 9.44 9.25 5.11
CA ALA A 109 8.86 10.55 4.80
C ALA A 109 7.62 10.52 3.86
N GLY A 110 6.85 9.44 3.87
CA GLY A 110 5.67 9.28 3.02
C GLY A 110 6.00 8.93 1.58
N ASN A 111 7.27 8.66 1.25
CA ASN A 111 7.65 8.21 -0.07
C ASN A 111 7.14 6.79 -0.34
N LEU A 112 6.82 6.50 -1.60
CA LEU A 112 6.42 5.18 -2.07
C LEU A 112 7.41 4.70 -3.12
N GLN A 113 7.59 3.40 -3.24
CA GLN A 113 8.35 2.77 -4.31
C GLN A 113 7.52 1.68 -4.97
N CYS A 114 7.56 1.63 -6.30
CA CYS A 114 7.11 0.48 -7.07
C CYS A 114 8.24 -0.02 -7.97
N GLU A 115 8.18 -1.30 -8.30
CA GLU A 115 9.10 -1.94 -9.24
C GLU A 115 8.38 -2.23 -10.54
N VAL A 116 9.01 -1.83 -11.64
CA VAL A 116 8.47 -1.91 -13.00
C VAL A 116 9.46 -2.68 -13.85
N GLU A 117 9.00 -3.79 -14.41
CA GLU A 117 9.77 -4.56 -15.35
C GLU A 117 9.60 -4.00 -16.76
N VAL A 118 10.72 -3.82 -17.45
CA VAL A 118 10.76 -3.35 -18.84
C VAL A 118 11.64 -4.27 -19.67
N ASP A 119 11.28 -4.47 -20.93
CA ASP A 119 12.16 -5.19 -21.85
C ASP A 119 13.37 -4.33 -22.24
N HIS A 120 14.45 -5.00 -22.65
CA HIS A 120 15.66 -4.29 -23.10
C HIS A 120 15.40 -3.33 -24.28
N LYS A 121 14.38 -3.61 -25.12
CA LYS A 121 14.05 -2.78 -26.29
C LYS A 121 13.45 -1.44 -25.87
N MET A 122 12.58 -1.44 -24.87
CA MET A 122 11.94 -0.27 -24.30
C MET A 122 12.93 0.55 -23.48
N ALA A 123 13.82 -0.10 -22.74
CA ALA A 123 14.90 0.58 -22.03
C ALA A 123 15.80 1.39 -22.98
N GLN A 124 16.09 0.85 -24.18
CA GLN A 124 16.91 1.53 -25.19
C GLN A 124 16.12 2.50 -26.07
N GLY A 125 14.95 2.08 -26.56
CA GLY A 125 14.16 2.80 -27.56
C GLY A 125 13.09 3.72 -27.02
N GLY A 126 12.87 3.75 -25.71
CA GLY A 126 11.79 4.50 -25.08
C GLY A 126 10.41 3.89 -25.30
N GLY A 127 9.38 4.58 -24.82
CA GLY A 127 7.97 4.19 -24.96
C GLY A 127 7.11 4.65 -23.78
N ASP A 128 5.85 4.22 -23.75
CA ASP A 128 4.89 4.63 -22.71
C ASP A 128 4.56 3.50 -21.74
N ILE A 129 4.59 3.79 -20.44
CA ILE A 129 4.19 2.89 -19.35
C ILE A 129 3.01 3.47 -18.60
N CYS A 130 2.03 2.63 -18.22
CA CYS A 130 0.94 3.04 -17.33
C CYS A 130 1.08 2.39 -15.94
N ILE A 131 1.16 3.24 -14.91
CA ILE A 131 1.25 2.82 -13.52
C ILE A 131 -0.08 3.15 -12.83
N ARG A 132 -0.70 2.16 -12.18
CA ARG A 132 -1.91 2.41 -11.37
C ARG A 132 -1.53 2.88 -9.98
N HIS A 133 -1.71 4.17 -9.73
CA HIS A 133 -1.45 4.81 -8.44
C HIS A 133 -2.38 4.26 -7.32
N PRO A 134 -1.95 4.23 -6.04
CA PRO A 134 -2.81 3.79 -4.92
C PRO A 134 -4.11 4.59 -4.76
N SER A 135 -4.14 5.84 -5.26
CA SER A 135 -5.36 6.66 -5.32
C SER A 135 -6.44 6.12 -6.27
N GLY A 136 -6.09 5.18 -7.15
CA GLY A 136 -6.93 4.69 -8.24
C GLY A 136 -6.62 5.33 -9.60
N ASN A 137 -5.90 6.46 -9.62
CA ASN A 137 -5.51 7.16 -10.85
C ASN A 137 -4.51 6.34 -11.67
N ILE A 138 -4.52 6.53 -12.99
CA ILE A 138 -3.52 5.97 -13.89
C ILE A 138 -2.50 7.07 -14.20
N ILE A 139 -1.22 6.77 -13.99
CA ILE A 139 -0.10 7.63 -14.33
C ILE A 139 0.46 7.11 -15.66
N ASN A 140 0.45 7.94 -16.69
CA ASN A 140 1.11 7.66 -17.95
C ASN A 140 2.53 8.22 -17.87
N LEU A 141 3.52 7.34 -17.95
CA LEU A 141 4.92 7.64 -17.88
C LEU A 141 5.54 7.46 -19.26
N GLU A 142 5.89 8.58 -19.89
CA GLU A 142 6.71 8.58 -21.09
C GLU A 142 8.16 8.30 -20.70
N LEU A 143 8.78 7.36 -21.41
CA LEU A 143 10.19 7.03 -21.34
C LEU A 143 10.86 7.45 -22.65
N LEU A 144 11.87 8.30 -22.56
CA LEU A 144 12.68 8.70 -23.69
C LEU A 144 13.68 7.59 -24.06
N PRO A 145 14.12 7.49 -25.32
CA PRO A 145 15.19 6.59 -25.72
C PRO A 145 16.45 6.79 -24.84
N GLY A 146 16.96 5.70 -24.27
CA GLY A 146 18.13 5.72 -23.39
C GLY A 146 17.89 6.30 -21.99
N GLU A 147 16.66 6.62 -21.61
CA GLU A 147 16.34 7.20 -20.29
C GLU A 147 16.61 6.22 -19.13
N ILE A 148 16.58 4.91 -19.39
CA ILE A 148 16.90 3.87 -18.41
C ILE A 148 18.32 3.36 -18.69
N PRO A 149 19.36 3.96 -18.09
CA PRO A 149 20.76 3.63 -18.42
C PRO A 149 21.18 2.27 -17.88
N SER A 150 20.55 1.77 -16.81
CA SER A 150 20.93 0.53 -16.15
C SER A 150 19.78 -0.10 -15.35
N PRO A 151 19.81 -1.42 -15.09
CA PRO A 151 18.91 -2.06 -14.15
C PRO A 151 19.01 -1.44 -12.76
N GLY A 152 17.87 -1.23 -12.12
CA GLY A 152 17.77 -0.58 -10.82
C GLY A 152 17.70 0.95 -10.88
N TYR A 153 17.80 1.56 -12.07
CA TYR A 153 17.56 2.99 -12.26
C TYR A 153 16.17 3.38 -11.70
N GLN A 154 16.09 4.56 -11.10
CA GLN A 154 14.87 5.07 -10.48
C GLN A 154 14.46 6.40 -11.09
N LYS A 155 13.21 6.48 -11.53
CA LYS A 155 12.56 7.74 -11.90
C LYS A 155 11.68 8.21 -10.74
N VAL A 156 11.83 9.46 -10.35
CA VAL A 156 11.08 10.06 -9.23
C VAL A 156 9.90 10.85 -9.79
N LEU A 157 8.71 10.53 -9.31
CA LEU A 157 7.48 11.28 -9.58
C LEU A 157 7.12 12.09 -8.34
N SER A 158 7.41 13.40 -8.40
CA SER A 158 7.23 14.29 -7.26
C SER A 158 5.77 14.41 -6.83
N LYS A 159 5.53 14.46 -5.51
CA LYS A 159 4.19 14.61 -4.89
C LYS A 159 3.19 13.50 -5.24
N MET A 160 3.69 12.33 -5.65
CA MET A 160 2.88 11.14 -5.96
C MET A 160 3.04 10.03 -4.91
N GLY A 161 3.60 10.34 -3.74
CA GLY A 161 3.68 9.44 -2.59
C GLY A 161 2.46 9.54 -1.68
N GLN A 162 2.64 9.14 -0.43
CA GLN A 162 1.62 9.23 0.61
C GLN A 162 1.55 10.65 1.17
N ILE A 163 0.33 11.10 1.46
CA ILE A 163 0.06 12.33 2.20
C ILE A 163 0.35 12.09 3.69
N SER A 164 1.08 13.02 4.31
CA SER A 164 1.32 13.08 5.76
C SER A 164 0.01 13.14 6.57
N SER A 165 0.03 12.70 7.83
CA SER A 165 -1.11 12.78 8.75
C SER A 165 -1.72 14.18 8.81
N ASP A 166 -0.85 15.20 8.82
CA ASP A 166 -1.21 16.60 8.99
C ASP A 166 -1.62 17.25 7.67
N LYS A 167 -1.58 16.49 6.56
CA LYS A 167 -1.97 16.91 5.21
C LYS A 167 -1.17 18.09 4.65
N THR A 168 -0.04 18.43 5.26
CA THR A 168 0.83 19.54 4.85
C THR A 168 1.81 19.12 3.76
N GLN A 169 2.25 17.86 3.79
CA GLN A 169 3.24 17.30 2.89
C GLN A 169 2.74 16.03 2.21
N THR A 170 3.18 15.83 0.96
CA THR A 170 3.00 14.61 0.18
C THR A 170 4.37 14.13 -0.24
N GLY A 171 4.68 12.86 0.02
CA GLY A 171 5.93 12.25 -0.43
C GLY A 171 5.97 12.06 -1.96
N ASP A 172 7.02 11.39 -2.42
CA ASP A 172 7.25 11.11 -3.83
C ASP A 172 7.05 9.63 -4.15
N LEU A 173 6.82 9.32 -5.44
CA LEU A 173 6.78 7.94 -5.95
C LEU A 173 8.07 7.63 -6.71
N TYR A 174 8.82 6.65 -6.23
CA TYR A 174 10.02 6.12 -6.83
C TYR A 174 9.66 4.92 -7.71
N VAL A 175 9.80 5.07 -9.03
CA VAL A 175 9.62 3.98 -9.99
C VAL A 175 10.97 3.36 -10.26
N LYS A 176 11.22 2.16 -9.72
CA LYS A 176 12.45 1.40 -9.93
C LYS A 176 12.28 0.49 -11.13
N PHE A 177 13.18 0.58 -12.10
CA PHE A 177 13.14 -0.23 -13.32
C PHE A 177 14.02 -1.46 -13.20
N THR A 178 13.46 -2.61 -13.55
CA THR A 178 14.19 -3.87 -13.71
C THR A 178 14.13 -4.28 -15.18
N ILE A 179 15.30 -4.49 -15.78
CA ILE A 179 15.40 -4.82 -17.21
C ILE A 179 15.44 -6.32 -17.35
N TYR A 180 14.48 -6.89 -18.09
CA TYR A 180 14.51 -8.30 -18.45
C TYR A 180 14.94 -8.50 -19.91
N PHE A 181 15.70 -9.57 -20.14
CA PHE A 181 16.12 -10.01 -21.46
C PHE A 181 15.30 -11.24 -21.82
N PRO A 182 14.35 -11.17 -22.77
CA PRO A 182 13.59 -12.35 -23.16
C PRO A 182 14.55 -13.39 -23.74
N HIS A 183 14.49 -14.63 -23.24
CA HIS A 183 15.23 -15.72 -23.83
C HIS A 183 14.65 -16.00 -25.23
N ALA A 184 15.51 -15.96 -26.24
CA ALA A 184 15.16 -16.47 -27.55
C ALA A 184 15.10 -18.00 -27.45
N ASN A 185 13.91 -18.58 -27.52
CA ASN A 185 13.77 -20.01 -27.81
C ASN A 185 14.19 -20.22 -29.27
N VAL A 186 15.50 -20.34 -29.49
CA VAL A 186 16.04 -20.81 -30.77
C VAL A 186 15.92 -22.32 -30.76
N THR A 187 14.83 -22.84 -31.32
CA THR A 187 14.77 -24.24 -31.73
C THR A 187 15.59 -24.34 -33.02
N ILE A 188 16.77 -24.93 -32.92
CA ILE A 188 17.62 -25.32 -34.06
C ILE A 188 17.05 -26.56 -34.75
#